data_AF-A0A1T4QK58-F1
#
_entry.id   AF-A0A1T4QK58-F1
#
_cell.length_a   1.000
_cell.length_b   1.000
_cell.length_c   1.000
_cell.angle_alpha   90.00
_cell.angle_beta   90.00
_cell.angle_gamma   90.00
#
_symmetry.space_group_name_H-M   'P 1'
#
loop_
_entity.id
_entity.type
_entity.pdbx_description
1 polymer ?
#
loop_
_entity_poly.entity_id
_entity_poly.type
_entity_poly.pdbx_seq_one_letter_code
_entity_poly.pdbx_strand_id
1 'polypeptide(L)'
;MAAMTTGGVSRSALARLTGSDRSTVSLILSRDDGRLPNAQFAAECASALGVSCDWLLGLTDRKERGADMVEAAMRIEEATRAPSDESIFRWHQEARGYKIRHVPATLPDMLKSEAVLRFEYGDFLGRTSDQAIADMRDRLEYLRAPETDYEIAMPLDTLESFAAGHGYWEGLPAEERRGQLARLRALAEELYPSLRLYLFDRKKVFSSPLTVFGPMHATVYVGRFYLALRERRQVMALSRHFDWLVREADFEAKHTPRFIDTLTVS
;
A
#
# COMPACT_ATOMS: atom_id res chain seq x y z
N MET A 1 -7.23 13.70 -32.51
CA MET A 1 -8.69 13.87 -32.31
C MET A 1 -9.18 13.30 -30.97
N ALA A 2 -8.82 12.07 -30.59
CA ALA A 2 -9.28 11.47 -29.32
C ALA A 2 -9.02 12.32 -28.07
N ALA A 3 -7.82 12.90 -27.90
CA ALA A 3 -7.53 13.77 -26.75
C ALA A 3 -8.34 15.07 -26.72
N MET A 4 -8.68 15.65 -27.88
CA MET A 4 -9.55 16.83 -27.95
C MET A 4 -10.96 16.50 -27.47
N THR A 5 -11.49 15.33 -27.85
CA THR A 5 -12.79 14.85 -27.39
C THR A 5 -12.78 14.60 -25.88
N THR A 6 -11.75 13.93 -25.35
CA THR A 6 -11.65 13.68 -23.90
C THR A 6 -11.49 14.96 -23.09
N GLY A 7 -10.73 15.94 -23.60
CA GLY A 7 -10.51 17.22 -22.93
C GLY A 7 -11.61 18.26 -23.14
N GLY A 8 -12.66 17.94 -23.91
CA GLY A 8 -13.71 18.90 -24.28
C GLY A 8 -13.20 20.09 -25.12
N VAL A 9 -12.05 19.95 -25.78
CA VAL A 9 -11.36 21.04 -26.48
C VAL A 9 -11.80 21.08 -27.95
N SER A 10 -12.46 22.17 -28.36
CA SER A 10 -12.79 22.40 -29.77
C SER A 10 -11.54 22.80 -30.59
N ARG A 11 -11.60 22.67 -31.93
CA ARG A 11 -10.50 23.12 -32.82
C ARG A 11 -10.15 24.59 -32.63
N SER A 12 -11.16 25.44 -32.44
CA SER A 12 -10.98 26.87 -32.19
C SER A 12 -10.38 27.14 -30.82
N ALA A 13 -10.67 26.31 -29.81
CA ALA A 13 -10.06 26.41 -28.49
C ALA A 13 -8.59 25.98 -28.54
N LEU A 14 -8.27 24.89 -29.23
CA LEU A 14 -6.89 24.43 -29.42
C LEU A 14 -6.04 25.45 -30.17
N ALA A 15 -6.58 26.07 -31.22
CA ALA A 15 -5.93 27.15 -31.96
C ALA A 15 -5.50 28.30 -31.04
N ARG A 16 -6.40 28.75 -30.16
CA ARG A 16 -6.09 29.79 -29.16
C ARG A 16 -5.04 29.35 -28.15
N LEU A 17 -5.14 28.12 -27.65
CA LEU A 17 -4.21 27.58 -26.65
C LEU A 17 -2.79 27.36 -27.20
N THR A 18 -2.66 27.19 -28.51
CA THR A 18 -1.38 26.94 -29.21
C THR A 18 -0.88 28.16 -30.00
N GLY A 19 -1.53 29.32 -29.85
CA GLY A 19 -1.17 30.55 -30.57
C GLY A 19 -1.21 30.41 -32.11
N SER A 20 -1.98 29.45 -32.62
CA SER A 20 -2.02 29.08 -34.04
C SER A 20 -3.36 29.40 -34.70
N ASP A 21 -3.38 29.50 -36.02
CA ASP A 21 -4.62 29.72 -36.77
C ASP A 21 -5.52 28.48 -36.79
N ARG A 22 -6.84 28.70 -36.81
CA ARG A 22 -7.84 27.62 -36.92
C ARG A 22 -7.69 26.81 -38.21
N SER A 23 -7.23 27.45 -39.30
CA SER A 23 -6.91 26.80 -40.57
C SER A 23 -5.74 25.83 -40.40
N THR A 24 -4.67 26.24 -39.71
CA THR A 24 -3.50 25.40 -39.40
C THR A 24 -3.89 24.16 -38.59
N VAL A 25 -4.69 24.33 -37.52
CA VAL A 25 -5.22 23.21 -36.74
C VAL A 25 -6.09 22.29 -37.59
N SER A 26 -6.91 22.85 -38.48
CA SER A 26 -7.82 22.05 -39.33
C SER A 26 -7.06 21.26 -40.40
N LEU A 27 -6.00 21.84 -40.96
CA LEU A 27 -5.14 21.20 -41.95
C LEU A 27 -4.37 20.02 -41.34
N ILE A 28 -3.77 20.21 -40.15
CA ILE A 28 -3.01 19.16 -39.44
C ILE A 28 -3.93 18.01 -38.99
N LEU A 29 -5.19 18.30 -38.67
CA LEU A 29 -6.18 17.27 -38.30
C LEU A 29 -6.87 16.62 -39.51
N SER A 30 -6.65 17.12 -40.72
CA SER A 30 -7.20 16.54 -41.95
C SER A 30 -6.42 15.27 -42.30
N ARG A 31 -7.14 14.21 -42.71
CA ARG A 31 -6.51 12.94 -43.10
C ARG A 31 -5.95 12.96 -44.51
N ASP A 32 -6.38 13.91 -45.34
CA ASP A 32 -6.14 13.90 -46.78
C ASP A 32 -4.89 14.73 -47.20
N ASP A 33 -4.48 15.71 -46.41
CA ASP A 33 -3.42 16.68 -46.81
C ASP A 33 -2.06 16.51 -46.10
N GLY A 34 -1.86 15.40 -45.36
CA GLY A 34 -0.55 14.83 -45.01
C GLY A 34 0.51 15.71 -44.32
N ARG A 35 0.20 16.94 -43.90
CA ARG A 35 1.20 17.85 -43.33
C ARG A 35 1.49 17.47 -41.89
N LEU A 36 2.67 16.91 -41.66
CA LEU A 36 3.15 16.62 -40.31
C LEU A 36 3.35 17.93 -39.52
N PRO A 37 2.86 18.00 -38.27
CA PRO A 37 3.13 19.15 -37.42
C PRO A 37 4.62 19.25 -37.16
N ASN A 38 5.14 20.48 -37.04
CA ASN A 38 6.49 20.66 -36.51
C ASN A 38 6.52 20.24 -35.03
N ALA A 39 7.72 19.94 -34.52
CA ALA A 39 7.89 19.45 -33.14
C ALA A 39 7.35 20.45 -32.09
N GLN A 40 7.50 21.76 -32.33
CA GLN A 40 7.02 22.81 -31.45
C GLN A 40 5.48 22.76 -31.30
N PHE A 41 4.77 22.71 -32.42
CA PHE A 41 3.32 22.68 -32.45
C PHE A 41 2.75 21.38 -31.86
N ALA A 42 3.42 20.25 -32.10
CA ALA A 42 3.07 18.98 -31.46
C ALA A 42 3.22 19.05 -29.92
N ALA A 43 4.31 19.66 -29.43
CA ALA A 43 4.55 19.87 -28.00
C ALA A 43 3.53 20.84 -27.38
N GLU A 44 3.17 21.92 -28.08
CA GLU A 44 2.15 22.88 -27.62
C GLU A 44 0.76 22.25 -27.57
N CYS A 45 0.42 21.41 -28.57
CA CYS A 45 -0.82 20.64 -28.56
C CYS A 45 -0.85 19.62 -27.40
N ALA A 46 0.25 18.91 -27.16
CA ALA A 46 0.40 18.03 -25.99
C ALA A 46 0.21 18.80 -24.68
N SER A 47 0.82 19.99 -24.59
CA SER A 47 0.73 20.91 -23.45
C SER A 47 -0.68 21.48 -23.23
N ALA A 48 -1.41 21.78 -24.29
CA ALA A 48 -2.79 22.25 -24.21
C ALA A 48 -3.78 21.15 -23.83
N LEU A 49 -3.51 19.90 -24.22
CA LEU A 49 -4.44 18.77 -24.10
C LEU A 49 -4.21 17.88 -22.87
N GLY A 50 -3.23 18.19 -22.02
CA GLY A 50 -2.93 17.35 -20.84
C GLY A 50 -2.34 15.98 -21.18
N VAL A 51 -1.63 15.84 -22.31
CA VAL A 51 -1.09 14.54 -22.78
C VAL A 51 0.40 14.60 -23.10
N SER A 52 1.04 13.45 -23.27
CA SER A 52 2.42 13.38 -23.75
C SER A 52 2.51 13.64 -25.26
N CYS A 53 3.62 14.25 -25.69
CA CYS A 53 3.91 14.47 -27.11
C CYS A 53 4.11 13.14 -27.84
N ASP A 54 4.81 12.19 -27.22
CA ASP A 54 5.04 10.85 -27.78
C ASP A 54 3.73 10.13 -28.09
N TRP A 55 2.71 10.27 -27.24
CA TRP A 55 1.39 9.68 -27.49
C TRP A 55 0.63 10.36 -28.63
N LEU A 56 0.69 11.70 -28.72
CA LEU A 56 0.13 12.41 -29.87
C LEU A 56 0.77 11.98 -31.19
N LEU A 57 2.05 11.63 -31.16
CA LEU A 57 2.82 11.14 -32.30
C LEU A 57 2.71 9.63 -32.52
N GLY A 58 1.97 8.90 -31.67
CA GLY A 58 1.80 7.45 -31.77
C GLY A 58 3.06 6.63 -31.45
N LEU A 59 4.03 7.24 -30.76
CA LEU A 59 5.28 6.60 -30.33
C LEU A 59 5.10 5.79 -29.03
N THR A 60 3.99 6.01 -28.31
CA THR A 60 3.63 5.30 -27.09
C THR A 60 2.11 5.19 -26.95
N ASP A 61 1.64 4.12 -26.31
CA ASP A 61 0.22 3.96 -25.95
C ASP A 61 -0.17 4.73 -24.67
N ARG A 62 0.79 5.42 -24.02
CA ARG A 62 0.59 6.09 -22.72
C ARG A 62 0.24 7.57 -22.86
N LYS A 63 -0.95 7.96 -22.41
CA LYS A 63 -1.51 9.30 -22.61
C LYS A 63 -0.88 10.36 -21.70
N GLU A 64 -0.47 10.01 -20.49
CA GLU A 64 -0.06 10.92 -19.42
C GLU A 64 1.32 11.57 -19.66
N ARG A 65 1.55 12.80 -19.17
CA ARG A 65 2.88 13.44 -19.17
C ARG A 65 3.77 12.87 -18.08
N GLY A 66 5.10 13.01 -18.22
CA GLY A 66 6.06 12.48 -17.23
C GLY A 66 5.82 12.92 -15.77
N ALA A 67 5.33 14.15 -15.53
CA ALA A 67 4.95 14.62 -14.18
C ALA A 67 3.60 14.04 -13.72
N ASP A 68 2.58 14.05 -14.59
CA ASP A 68 1.27 13.47 -14.32
C ASP A 68 1.33 11.94 -14.13
N MET A 69 2.32 11.28 -14.74
CA MET A 69 2.59 9.85 -14.57
C MET A 69 3.01 9.50 -13.14
N VAL A 70 3.76 10.37 -12.47
CA VAL A 70 4.19 10.13 -11.09
C VAL A 70 3.01 10.30 -10.14
N GLU A 71 2.19 11.33 -10.35
CA GLU A 71 1.01 11.61 -9.54
C GLU A 71 -0.14 10.61 -9.78
N ALA A 72 -0.32 10.14 -11.03
CA ALA A 72 -1.30 9.12 -11.37
C ALA A 72 -0.89 7.71 -10.88
N ALA A 73 0.42 7.40 -10.86
CA ALA A 73 0.91 6.09 -10.43
C ALA A 73 1.08 5.98 -8.91
N MET A 74 1.40 7.09 -8.23
CA MET A 74 1.75 7.11 -6.81
C MET A 74 1.13 8.33 -6.13
N ARG A 75 0.27 8.07 -5.14
CA ARG A 75 -0.22 9.11 -4.23
C ARG A 75 0.55 9.08 -2.93
N ILE A 76 0.78 10.27 -2.38
CA ILE A 76 1.26 10.44 -1.01
C ILE A 76 0.03 10.68 -0.15
N GLU A 77 -0.32 9.71 0.70
CA GLU A 77 -1.41 9.87 1.67
C GLU A 77 -0.80 10.02 3.05
N GLU A 78 -1.20 11.08 3.79
CA GLU A 78 -0.73 11.30 5.16
C GLU A 78 -1.03 10.07 6.02
N ALA A 79 -0.02 9.61 6.75
CA ALA A 79 -0.16 8.48 7.64
C ALA A 79 -0.25 9.03 9.06
N THR A 80 -1.41 8.86 9.69
CA THR A 80 -1.50 9.17 11.12
C THR A 80 -0.91 7.99 11.86
N ARG A 81 0.12 8.22 12.68
CA ARG A 81 0.68 7.19 13.56
C ARG A 81 -0.27 6.93 14.74
N ALA A 82 -1.43 6.35 14.43
CA ALA A 82 -2.50 6.04 15.34
C ALA A 82 -3.09 4.65 15.02
N PRO A 83 -3.73 4.00 16.00
CA PRO A 83 -4.46 2.74 15.78
C PRO A 83 -5.51 2.86 14.66
N SER A 84 -6.14 4.03 14.48
CA SER A 84 -7.07 4.33 13.40
C SER A 84 -6.47 5.29 12.38
N ASP A 85 -5.90 4.73 11.32
CA ASP A 85 -5.72 5.45 10.07
C ASP A 85 -6.94 5.17 9.15
N GLU A 86 -7.75 6.20 8.88
CA GLU A 86 -8.95 6.09 8.04
C GLU A 86 -8.63 5.59 6.63
N SER A 87 -7.45 5.91 6.10
CA SER A 87 -7.01 5.47 4.77
C SER A 87 -6.81 3.96 4.75
N ILE A 88 -6.15 3.42 5.78
CA ILE A 88 -5.95 1.97 5.93
C ILE A 88 -7.29 1.25 6.04
N PHE A 89 -8.21 1.77 6.85
CA PHE A 89 -9.52 1.16 7.01
C PHE A 89 -10.31 1.13 5.69
N ARG A 90 -10.33 2.24 4.96
CA ARG A 90 -10.97 2.33 3.64
C ARG A 90 -10.36 1.32 2.66
N TRP A 91 -9.04 1.19 2.60
CA TRP A 91 -8.40 0.21 1.70
C TRP A 91 -8.71 -1.24 2.06
N HIS A 92 -8.82 -1.58 3.35
CA HIS A 92 -9.27 -2.92 3.77
C HIS A 92 -10.71 -3.20 3.32
N GLN A 93 -11.59 -2.20 3.37
CA GLN A 93 -12.96 -2.34 2.87
C GLN A 93 -13.01 -2.52 1.34
N GLU A 94 -12.24 -1.72 0.59
CA GLU A 94 -12.11 -1.84 -0.87
C GLU A 94 -11.58 -3.23 -1.28
N ALA A 95 -10.75 -3.85 -0.45
CA ALA A 95 -10.12 -5.15 -0.69
C ALA A 95 -10.92 -6.36 -0.17
N ARG A 96 -12.16 -6.18 0.31
CA ARG A 96 -12.99 -7.30 0.78
C ARG A 96 -13.12 -8.39 -0.30
N GLY A 97 -12.95 -9.65 0.13
CA GLY A 97 -12.96 -10.82 -0.75
C GLY A 97 -11.65 -11.04 -1.53
N TYR A 98 -10.67 -10.15 -1.43
CA TYR A 98 -9.33 -10.35 -1.97
C TYR A 98 -8.33 -10.71 -0.88
N LYS A 99 -7.29 -11.44 -1.28
CA LYS A 99 -6.13 -11.69 -0.43
C LYS A 99 -5.41 -10.38 -0.09
N ILE A 100 -5.17 -10.14 1.20
CA ILE A 100 -4.35 -9.05 1.71
C ILE A 100 -2.99 -9.61 2.15
N ARG A 101 -1.91 -8.93 1.75
CA ARG A 101 -0.54 -9.26 2.17
C ARG A 101 0.04 -8.09 2.94
N HIS A 102 0.59 -8.32 4.11
CA HIS A 102 1.02 -7.24 5.00
C HIS A 102 2.39 -7.50 5.64
N VAL A 103 3.25 -6.49 5.60
CA VAL A 103 4.49 -6.42 6.38
C VAL A 103 4.31 -5.30 7.40
N PRO A 104 4.21 -5.61 8.70
CA PRO A 104 4.03 -4.61 9.75
C PRO A 104 5.34 -3.85 10.02
N ALA A 105 5.23 -2.66 10.62
CA ALA A 105 6.38 -1.92 11.12
C ALA A 105 6.91 -2.48 12.44
N THR A 106 6.01 -2.96 13.31
CA THR A 106 6.33 -3.61 14.59
C THR A 106 5.61 -4.97 14.65
N LEU A 107 4.81 -5.24 15.70
CA LEU A 107 3.84 -6.34 15.66
C LEU A 107 2.62 -5.94 14.80
N PRO A 108 1.87 -6.89 14.22
CA PRO A 108 0.64 -6.59 13.51
C PRO A 108 -0.43 -6.03 14.45
N ASP A 109 -0.92 -4.82 14.20
CA ASP A 109 -1.88 -4.13 15.10
C ASP A 109 -3.12 -4.95 15.40
N MET A 110 -3.63 -5.68 14.40
CA MET A 110 -4.84 -6.51 14.52
C MET A 110 -4.65 -7.70 15.49
N LEU A 111 -3.41 -8.05 15.80
CA LEU A 111 -3.03 -9.15 16.68
C LEU A 111 -2.51 -8.66 18.05
N LYS A 112 -2.40 -7.35 18.27
CA LYS A 112 -1.96 -6.76 19.54
C LYS A 112 -3.04 -6.92 20.61
N SER A 113 -2.60 -6.95 21.86
CA SER A 113 -3.42 -6.78 23.05
C SER A 113 -3.62 -5.29 23.30
N GLU A 114 -4.62 -4.97 24.11
CA GLU A 114 -4.88 -3.59 24.51
C GLU A 114 -3.66 -2.96 25.21
N ALA A 115 -2.98 -3.69 26.09
CA ALA A 115 -1.82 -3.19 26.80
C ALA A 115 -0.67 -2.83 25.85
N VAL A 116 -0.41 -3.65 24.83
CA VAL A 116 0.63 -3.37 23.83
C VAL A 116 0.26 -2.17 22.96
N LEU A 117 -1.02 -2.04 22.57
CA LEU A 117 -1.49 -0.85 21.85
C LEU A 117 -1.33 0.43 22.70
N ARG A 118 -1.71 0.37 23.99
CA ARG A 118 -1.53 1.50 24.91
C ARG A 118 -0.06 1.87 25.10
N PHE A 119 0.83 0.88 25.15
CA PHE A 119 2.26 1.12 25.24
C PHE A 119 2.81 1.84 23.99
N GLU A 120 2.41 1.43 22.79
CA GLU A 120 2.94 2.04 21.55
C GLU A 120 2.32 3.39 21.19
N TYR A 121 1.04 3.58 21.52
CA TYR A 121 0.25 4.72 21.05
C TYR A 121 -0.24 5.63 22.18
N GLY A 122 0.10 5.35 23.44
CA GLY A 122 -0.32 6.09 24.64
C GLY A 122 -0.23 7.61 24.51
N ASP A 123 0.89 8.11 24.01
CA ASP A 123 1.14 9.56 23.83
C ASP A 123 0.36 10.18 22.66
N PHE A 124 -0.01 9.38 21.66
CA PHE A 124 -0.80 9.78 20.49
C PHE A 124 -2.31 9.58 20.69
N LEU A 125 -2.72 8.89 21.76
CA LEU A 125 -4.11 8.67 22.17
C LEU A 125 -4.71 9.94 22.80
N GLY A 126 -4.58 11.09 22.12
CA GLY A 126 -5.44 12.26 22.30
C GLY A 126 -6.90 12.03 21.87
N ARG A 127 -7.25 10.79 21.51
CA ARG A 127 -8.60 10.24 21.36
C ARG A 127 -8.73 9.10 22.38
N THR A 128 -9.79 9.14 23.18
CA THR A 128 -10.05 8.24 24.30
C THR A 128 -9.69 6.79 23.97
N SER A 129 -9.00 6.12 24.89
CA SER A 129 -8.55 4.73 24.73
C SER A 129 -9.63 3.77 24.22
N ASP A 130 -10.89 4.09 24.50
CA ASP A 130 -12.06 3.32 24.10
C ASP A 130 -12.24 3.24 22.58
N GLN A 131 -11.90 4.30 21.84
CA GLN A 131 -11.97 4.28 20.38
C GLN A 131 -10.92 3.34 19.79
N ALA A 132 -9.68 3.38 20.30
CA ALA A 132 -8.62 2.49 19.85
C ALA A 132 -8.93 1.02 20.15
N ILE A 133 -9.60 0.75 21.28
CA ILE A 133 -10.09 -0.60 21.63
C ILE A 133 -11.21 -1.04 20.69
N ALA A 134 -12.14 -0.15 20.35
CA ALA A 134 -13.20 -0.42 19.38
C ALA A 134 -12.60 -0.75 18.00
N ASP A 135 -11.67 0.08 17.51
CA ASP A 135 -10.99 -0.12 16.24
C ASP A 135 -10.22 -1.46 16.20
N MET A 136 -9.60 -1.85 17.31
CA MET A 136 -8.94 -3.16 17.45
C MET A 136 -9.94 -4.32 17.35
N ARG A 137 -11.11 -4.20 17.99
CA ARG A 137 -12.15 -5.23 17.95
C ARG A 137 -12.72 -5.38 16.54
N ASP A 138 -13.02 -4.27 15.88
CA ASP A 138 -13.53 -4.26 14.50
C ASP A 138 -12.54 -4.91 13.53
N ARG A 139 -11.23 -4.66 13.72
CA ARG A 139 -10.17 -5.30 12.95
C ARG A 139 -10.10 -6.80 13.18
N LEU A 140 -10.19 -7.25 14.43
CA LEU A 140 -10.18 -8.69 14.72
C LEU A 140 -11.44 -9.39 14.18
N GLU A 141 -12.59 -8.74 14.27
CA GLU A 141 -13.84 -9.25 13.70
C GLU A 141 -13.74 -9.38 12.17
N TYR A 142 -13.11 -8.41 11.50
CA TYR A 142 -12.79 -8.54 10.07
C TYR A 142 -11.93 -9.79 9.77
N LEU A 143 -10.92 -10.09 10.60
CA LEU A 143 -10.08 -11.28 10.39
C LEU A 143 -10.84 -12.60 10.56
N ARG A 144 -11.92 -12.60 11.34
CA ARG A 144 -12.79 -13.76 11.57
C ARG A 144 -13.89 -13.92 10.53
N ALA A 145 -14.07 -12.96 9.62
CA ALA A 145 -15.13 -13.00 8.63
C ALA A 145 -14.93 -14.17 7.61
N PRO A 146 -16.00 -14.79 7.09
CA PRO A 146 -15.94 -16.02 6.27
C PRO A 146 -15.21 -15.93 4.91
N GLU A 147 -14.71 -14.76 4.52
CA GLU A 147 -14.08 -14.52 3.21
C GLU A 147 -12.70 -13.86 3.34
N THR A 148 -12.16 -13.80 4.55
CA THR A 148 -10.86 -13.16 4.78
C THR A 148 -9.73 -14.10 4.42
N ASP A 149 -8.80 -13.60 3.59
CA ASP A 149 -7.54 -14.27 3.27
C ASP A 149 -6.39 -13.28 3.52
N TYR A 150 -5.65 -13.49 4.61
CA TYR A 150 -4.68 -12.53 5.13
C TYR A 150 -3.32 -13.19 5.34
N GLU A 151 -2.29 -12.66 4.70
CA GLU A 151 -0.91 -13.09 4.89
C GLU A 151 -0.12 -11.98 5.54
N ILE A 152 0.60 -12.32 6.61
CA ILE A 152 1.51 -11.41 7.30
C ILE A 152 2.90 -12.00 7.18
N ALA A 153 3.87 -11.20 6.74
CA ALA A 153 5.29 -11.58 6.78
C ALA A 153 6.01 -10.56 7.67
N MET A 154 6.66 -11.04 8.72
CA MET A 154 7.42 -10.16 9.62
C MET A 154 8.76 -10.80 10.03
N PRO A 155 9.74 -9.98 10.44
CA PRO A 155 11.02 -10.49 10.88
C PRO A 155 10.90 -11.30 12.18
N LEU A 156 11.59 -12.43 12.25
CA LEU A 156 11.59 -13.33 13.41
C LEU A 156 12.20 -12.65 14.65
N ASP A 157 13.27 -11.88 14.46
CA ASP A 157 13.95 -11.12 15.52
C ASP A 157 13.04 -10.10 16.21
N THR A 158 11.95 -9.67 15.55
CA THR A 158 10.95 -8.79 16.16
C THR A 158 10.24 -9.49 17.33
N LEU A 159 9.93 -10.79 17.21
CA LEU A 159 9.31 -11.56 18.29
C LEU A 159 10.31 -11.93 19.38
N GLU A 160 11.55 -12.23 19.02
CA GLU A 160 12.62 -12.46 19.99
C GLU A 160 12.89 -11.22 20.84
N SER A 161 13.02 -10.06 20.20
CA SER A 161 13.19 -8.77 20.88
C SER A 161 11.97 -8.39 21.72
N PHE A 162 10.76 -8.70 21.24
CA PHE A 162 9.53 -8.53 22.01
C PHE A 162 9.54 -9.41 23.26
N ALA A 163 9.87 -10.71 23.13
CA ALA A 163 9.95 -11.62 24.25
C ALA A 163 10.97 -11.16 25.28
N ALA A 164 12.14 -10.68 24.84
CA ALA A 164 13.19 -10.16 25.71
C ALA A 164 12.86 -8.78 26.32
N GLY A 165 11.95 -8.00 25.73
CA GLY A 165 11.63 -6.65 26.19
C GLY A 165 12.76 -5.65 25.92
N HIS A 166 13.52 -5.86 24.86
CA HIS A 166 14.69 -5.03 24.50
C HIS A 166 14.37 -4.11 23.31
N GLY A 167 15.17 -3.05 23.14
CA GLY A 167 15.03 -2.12 22.03
C GLY A 167 13.69 -1.40 22.08
N TYR A 168 12.87 -1.57 21.04
CA TYR A 168 11.56 -0.90 20.95
C TYR A 168 10.60 -1.26 22.11
N TRP A 169 10.81 -2.40 22.77
CA TRP A 169 9.92 -2.91 23.82
C TRP A 169 10.41 -2.63 25.25
N GLU A 170 11.46 -1.82 25.40
CA GLU A 170 11.96 -1.41 26.71
C GLU A 170 10.89 -0.65 27.51
N GLY A 171 10.66 -1.08 28.74
CA GLY A 171 9.64 -0.50 29.62
C GLY A 171 8.27 -1.21 29.59
N LEU A 172 8.03 -2.13 28.64
CA LEU A 172 6.82 -2.94 28.65
C LEU A 172 6.92 -4.08 29.70
N PRO A 173 6.00 -4.17 30.68
CA PRO A 173 6.07 -5.18 31.72
C PRO A 173 6.10 -6.62 31.16
N ALA A 174 6.86 -7.50 31.83
CA ALA A 174 7.00 -8.90 31.41
C ALA A 174 5.65 -9.65 31.37
N GLU A 175 4.72 -9.30 32.25
CA GLU A 175 3.36 -9.87 32.24
C GLU A 175 2.61 -9.55 30.94
N GLU A 176 2.66 -8.31 30.49
CA GLU A 176 2.02 -7.88 29.23
C GLU A 176 2.66 -8.53 28.01
N ARG A 177 3.99 -8.70 28.02
CA ARG A 177 4.70 -9.46 26.98
C ARG A 177 4.25 -10.92 26.93
N ARG A 178 4.15 -11.61 28.07
CA ARG A 178 3.62 -12.98 28.13
C ARG A 178 2.19 -13.06 27.61
N GLY A 179 1.33 -12.13 28.04
CA GLY A 179 -0.06 -12.04 27.58
C GLY A 179 -0.16 -11.84 26.07
N GLN A 180 0.66 -10.96 25.50
CA GLN A 180 0.70 -10.73 24.06
C GLN A 180 1.19 -11.96 23.27
N LEU A 181 2.23 -12.65 23.72
CA LEU A 181 2.72 -13.86 23.05
C LEU A 181 1.68 -14.98 23.08
N ALA A 182 1.03 -15.19 24.24
CA ALA A 182 -0.06 -16.16 24.37
C ALA A 182 -1.23 -15.83 23.43
N ARG A 183 -1.60 -14.54 23.34
CA ARG A 183 -2.62 -14.05 22.39
C ARG A 183 -2.22 -14.31 20.94
N LEU A 184 -0.99 -13.95 20.56
CA LEU A 184 -0.50 -14.15 19.20
C LEU A 184 -0.49 -15.63 18.81
N ARG A 185 -0.05 -16.50 19.72
CA ARG A 185 -0.06 -17.96 19.54
C ARG A 185 -1.48 -18.49 19.35
N ALA A 186 -2.43 -18.06 20.17
CA ALA A 186 -3.83 -18.47 20.06
C ALA A 186 -4.47 -17.99 18.75
N LEU A 187 -4.28 -16.73 18.36
CA LEU A 187 -4.84 -16.18 17.12
C LEU A 187 -4.22 -16.81 15.87
N ALA A 188 -2.91 -17.08 15.88
CA ALA A 188 -2.23 -17.74 14.77
C ALA A 188 -2.71 -19.19 14.56
N GLU A 189 -3.15 -19.87 15.62
CA GLU A 189 -3.76 -21.20 15.51
C GLU A 189 -5.25 -21.12 15.13
N GLU A 190 -6.03 -20.27 15.81
CA GLU A 190 -7.48 -20.10 15.60
C GLU A 190 -7.80 -19.67 14.16
N LEU A 191 -7.04 -18.71 13.64
CA LEU A 191 -7.31 -18.10 12.34
C LEU A 191 -6.62 -18.84 11.20
N TYR A 192 -5.90 -19.94 11.43
CA TYR A 192 -5.33 -20.72 10.34
C TYR A 192 -6.42 -21.59 9.66
N PRO A 193 -6.52 -21.64 8.31
CA PRO A 193 -5.59 -21.07 7.34
C PRO A 193 -5.97 -19.68 6.82
N SER A 194 -7.06 -19.04 7.26
CA SER A 194 -7.51 -17.73 6.73
C SER A 194 -6.52 -16.60 7.03
N LEU A 195 -5.81 -16.64 8.15
CA LEU A 195 -4.66 -15.82 8.48
C LEU A 195 -3.39 -16.68 8.54
N ARG A 196 -2.34 -16.23 7.87
CA ARG A 196 -1.03 -16.90 7.84
C ARG A 196 0.06 -15.92 8.26
N LEU A 197 0.71 -16.22 9.38
CA LEU A 197 1.83 -15.43 9.90
C LEU A 197 3.15 -16.13 9.55
N TYR A 198 3.92 -15.53 8.66
CA TYR A 198 5.25 -15.97 8.23
C TYR A 198 6.33 -15.18 8.96
N LEU A 199 7.38 -15.89 9.38
CA LEU A 199 8.53 -15.33 10.08
C LEU A 199 9.79 -15.57 9.26
N PHE A 200 10.47 -14.48 8.89
CA PHE A 200 11.69 -14.51 8.09
C PHE A 200 12.90 -14.01 8.86
N ASP A 201 14.09 -14.53 8.54
CA ASP A 201 15.35 -14.04 9.09
C ASP A 201 15.77 -12.73 8.39
N ARG A 202 15.83 -11.63 9.16
CA ARG A 202 16.21 -10.31 8.64
C ARG A 202 17.64 -10.25 8.10
N LYS A 203 18.51 -11.19 8.49
CA LYS A 203 19.88 -11.30 7.94
C LYS A 203 19.89 -11.87 6.52
N LYS A 204 18.88 -12.65 6.14
CA LYS A 204 18.73 -13.21 4.79
C LYS A 204 17.96 -12.28 3.88
N VAL A 205 16.86 -11.72 4.38
CA VAL A 205 15.92 -10.91 3.59
C VAL A 205 15.40 -9.70 4.36
N PHE A 206 15.02 -8.66 3.65
CA PHE A 206 14.52 -7.42 4.27
C PHE A 206 13.30 -6.88 3.51
N SER A 207 12.40 -6.23 4.24
CA SER A 207 11.28 -5.48 3.67
C SER A 207 10.99 -4.23 4.49
N SER A 208 10.70 -3.13 3.79
CA SER A 208 9.97 -2.02 4.38
C SER A 208 8.53 -2.44 4.73
N PRO A 209 7.87 -1.76 5.67
CA PRO A 209 6.47 -2.05 5.98
C PRO A 209 5.58 -1.69 4.78
N LEU A 210 4.67 -2.59 4.43
CA LEU A 210 3.83 -2.46 3.25
C LEU A 210 2.53 -3.26 3.40
N THR A 211 1.54 -2.93 2.58
CA THR A 211 0.33 -3.73 2.45
C THR A 211 -0.07 -3.83 0.99
N VAL A 212 -0.36 -5.03 0.50
CA VAL A 212 -0.92 -5.28 -0.83
C VAL A 212 -2.38 -5.70 -0.66
N PHE A 213 -3.27 -4.91 -1.23
CA PHE A 213 -4.72 -5.05 -1.18
C PHE A 213 -5.23 -5.68 -2.48
N GLY A 214 -5.06 -7.00 -2.60
CA GLY A 214 -5.39 -7.73 -3.82
C GLY A 214 -4.63 -7.21 -5.05
N PRO A 215 -5.22 -7.26 -6.26
CA PRO A 215 -4.57 -6.81 -7.49
C PRO A 215 -4.70 -5.29 -7.74
N MET A 216 -5.41 -4.55 -6.89
CA MET A 216 -5.87 -3.19 -7.17
C MET A 216 -4.96 -2.12 -6.58
N HIS A 217 -4.40 -2.40 -5.41
CA HIS A 217 -3.78 -1.36 -4.60
C HIS A 217 -2.67 -1.93 -3.72
N ALA A 218 -1.63 -1.14 -3.50
CA ALA A 218 -0.59 -1.46 -2.53
C ALA A 218 -0.04 -0.19 -1.89
N THR A 219 0.45 -0.28 -0.66
CA THR A 219 0.99 0.83 0.10
C THR A 219 2.34 0.48 0.67
N VAL A 220 3.26 1.45 0.71
CA VAL A 220 4.53 1.35 1.45
C VAL A 220 4.55 2.45 2.49
N TYR A 221 4.80 2.10 3.74
CA TYR A 221 4.86 3.06 4.83
C TYR A 221 6.25 3.68 4.93
N VAL A 222 6.31 5.01 4.96
CA VAL A 222 7.55 5.81 5.03
C VAL A 222 7.60 6.63 6.32
N GLY A 223 6.87 6.21 7.36
CA GLY A 223 6.82 6.89 8.66
C GLY A 223 5.76 7.98 8.74
N ARG A 224 5.85 9.04 7.93
CA ARG A 224 4.86 10.15 7.96
C ARG A 224 3.72 10.00 6.95
N PHE A 225 3.91 9.17 5.94
CA PHE A 225 2.94 8.98 4.86
C PHE A 225 3.06 7.58 4.26
N TYR A 226 2.02 7.21 3.52
CA TYR A 226 2.02 6.04 2.64
C TYR A 226 2.33 6.46 1.22
N LEU A 227 3.20 5.70 0.57
CA LEU A 227 3.28 5.66 -0.89
C LEU A 227 2.20 4.71 -1.38
N ALA A 228 1.08 5.26 -1.83
CA ALA A 228 -0.09 4.55 -2.32
C ALA A 228 0.02 4.31 -3.82
N LEU A 229 0.15 3.04 -4.22
CA LEU A 229 0.37 2.59 -5.59
C LEU A 229 -0.90 1.92 -6.12
N ARG A 230 -1.28 2.27 -7.35
CA ARG A 230 -2.47 1.71 -8.04
C ARG A 230 -2.15 1.15 -9.43
N GLU A 231 -0.94 1.38 -9.94
CA GLU A 231 -0.54 0.85 -11.24
C GLU A 231 -0.26 -0.65 -11.14
N ARG A 232 -0.83 -1.44 -12.06
CA ARG A 232 -0.83 -2.90 -11.99
C ARG A 232 0.58 -3.49 -11.92
N ARG A 233 1.55 -2.99 -12.70
CA ARG A 233 2.92 -3.50 -12.67
C ARG A 233 3.60 -3.23 -11.31
N GLN A 234 3.35 -2.07 -10.68
CA GLN A 234 3.83 -1.77 -9.33
C GLN A 234 3.19 -2.67 -8.26
N VAL A 235 1.86 -2.83 -8.28
CA VAL A 235 1.15 -3.72 -7.33
C VAL A 235 1.65 -5.15 -7.46
N MET A 236 1.85 -5.63 -8.70
CA MET A 236 2.42 -6.96 -8.96
C MET A 236 3.88 -7.08 -8.52
N ALA A 237 4.67 -6.01 -8.59
CA ALA A 237 6.04 -6.03 -8.09
C ALA A 237 6.07 -6.19 -6.56
N LEU A 238 5.23 -5.46 -5.83
CA LEU A 238 5.10 -5.61 -4.38
C LEU A 238 4.50 -6.95 -3.96
N SER A 239 3.56 -7.49 -4.75
CA SER A 239 3.04 -8.85 -4.56
C SER A 239 4.15 -9.89 -4.66
N ARG A 240 4.98 -9.82 -5.71
CA ARG A 240 6.13 -10.74 -5.87
C ARG A 240 7.18 -10.58 -4.78
N HIS A 241 7.42 -9.35 -4.33
CA HIS A 241 8.30 -9.07 -3.19
C HIS A 241 7.79 -9.76 -1.93
N PHE A 242 6.49 -9.65 -1.63
CA PHE A 242 5.91 -10.35 -0.49
C PHE A 242 5.98 -11.87 -0.65
N ASP A 243 5.64 -12.41 -1.82
CA ASP A 243 5.72 -13.85 -2.09
C ASP A 243 7.16 -14.38 -1.95
N TRP A 244 8.17 -13.55 -2.19
CA TRP A 244 9.57 -13.86 -1.90
C TRP A 244 9.86 -13.93 -0.39
N LEU A 245 9.34 -13.01 0.43
CA LEU A 245 9.45 -13.09 1.89
C LEU A 245 8.82 -14.38 2.44
N VAL A 246 7.68 -14.79 1.90
CA VAL A 246 7.00 -16.05 2.27
C VAL A 246 7.87 -17.26 1.93
N ARG A 247 8.53 -17.25 0.76
CA ARG A 247 9.42 -18.34 0.35
C ARG A 247 10.67 -18.45 1.23
N GLU A 248 11.18 -17.32 1.69
CA GLU A 248 12.39 -17.23 2.53
C GLU A 248 12.07 -17.29 4.04
N ALA A 249 10.81 -17.49 4.41
CA ALA A 249 10.42 -17.74 5.79
C ALA A 249 11.08 -19.01 6.32
N ASP A 250 11.53 -19.00 7.57
CA ASP A 250 12.31 -20.12 8.14
C ASP A 250 11.46 -21.39 8.33
N PHE A 251 10.13 -21.25 8.38
CA PHE A 251 9.17 -22.34 8.47
C PHE A 251 7.79 -21.94 7.90
N GLU A 252 6.97 -22.95 7.60
CA GLU A 252 5.58 -22.75 7.18
C GLU A 252 4.74 -22.08 8.27
N ALA A 253 3.79 -21.22 7.90
CA ALA A 253 2.96 -20.45 8.84
C ALA A 253 2.21 -21.30 9.88
N LYS A 254 1.85 -22.56 9.56
CA LYS A 254 1.21 -23.50 10.51
C LYS A 254 2.11 -23.84 11.71
N HIS A 255 3.42 -23.61 11.61
CA HIS A 255 4.40 -23.86 12.67
C HIS A 255 4.71 -22.62 13.52
N THR A 256 4.17 -21.45 13.15
CA THR A 256 4.35 -20.20 13.92
C THR A 256 3.89 -20.29 15.37
N PRO A 257 2.74 -20.92 15.71
CA PRO A 257 2.36 -21.14 17.11
C PRO A 257 3.45 -21.87 17.91
N ARG A 258 4.04 -22.92 17.34
CA ARG A 258 5.11 -23.69 17.96
C ARG A 258 6.39 -22.88 18.16
N PHE A 259 6.74 -22.01 17.22
CA PHE A 259 7.88 -21.11 17.40
C PHE A 259 7.65 -20.15 18.57
N ILE A 260 6.45 -19.58 18.68
CA ILE A 260 6.10 -18.67 19.78
C ILE A 260 6.26 -19.38 21.14
N ASP A 261 5.88 -20.66 21.23
CA ASP A 261 6.03 -21.46 22.47
C ASP A 261 7.50 -21.65 22.90
N THR A 262 8.48 -21.44 22.01
CA THR A 262 9.90 -21.51 22.35
C THR A 262 10.46 -20.21 22.95
N LEU A 263 9.73 -19.10 22.82
CA LEU A 263 10.19 -17.79 23.28
C LEU A 263 10.05 -17.68 24.81
N THR A 264 11.13 -17.28 25.47
CA THR A 264 11.14 -17.04 26.92
C THR A 264 11.10 -15.55 27.20
N VAL A 265 10.16 -15.13 28.06
CA VAL A 265 10.08 -13.74 28.52
C VAL A 265 11.02 -13.52 29.69
N SER A 266 12.06 -12.71 29.48
CA SER A 266 12.99 -12.24 30.52
C SER A 266 12.44 -11.09 31.35
#